data_AF-A0A5K1A9P4-F1
#
_entry.id   AF-A0A5K1A9P4-F1
#
_cell.length_a   1.000
_cell.length_b   1.000
_cell.length_c   1.000
_cell.angle_alpha   90.00
_cell.angle_beta   90.00
_cell.angle_gamma   90.00
#
_symmetry.space_group_name_H-M   'P 1'
#
loop_
_entity.id
_entity.type
_entity.pdbx_description
1 polymer ?
#
loop_
_entity_poly.entity_id
_entity_poly.type
_entity_poly.pdbx_seq_one_letter_code
_entity_poly.pdbx_strand_id
1 'polypeptide(L)'
;AGGIRLRADIHNAHGYQFLVQFALVLSALQKNQVHSVERKLASDDFHSSDGLHGTHSTAAQDSGGRGDLSPPHLSPSLSRLLDVLVNLSQTGPAESTTVGSRGPKPINSKATAHSSRPSAERIEDVRERDSTKVKDLEAIQMLQDIFLKADNVDLQDEVLNRMLKLFSSHIENYKICQELRTVPLFILNMTGFPIFLQEKILKILEYAVTVINCVPEQELLSLCCLLQQPITAELKHSILTFFIKLLSFDQQYKKVLREVGVLEVILDDIKCHKYLSGSENSNLPQNMSTSNSFTKHKDSKDAILSSPKITGSGSGKFRLFEDEGTIAAAWDCLVSLLKKAEANQSSFRLSNGATLVLPFLASDTHRSGVLRLLTCLITEDIKQ
;
A
#
# COMPACT_ATOMS: atom_id res chain seq x y z
N ALA A 1 -14.28 21.63 -40.67
CA ALA A 1 -13.46 21.81 -39.46
C ALA A 1 -13.68 20.60 -38.56
N GLY A 2 -12.65 19.78 -38.32
CA GLY A 2 -12.76 18.63 -37.42
C GLY A 2 -13.07 19.12 -36.01
N GLY A 3 -14.13 18.61 -35.40
CA GLY A 3 -14.48 18.98 -34.03
C GLY A 3 -13.36 18.59 -33.07
N ILE A 4 -13.05 19.47 -32.11
CA ILE A 4 -12.07 19.22 -31.06
C ILE A 4 -12.52 17.99 -30.27
N ARG A 5 -11.76 16.90 -30.32
CA ARG A 5 -12.02 15.68 -29.52
C ARG A 5 -11.06 15.69 -28.35
N LEU A 6 -11.25 16.64 -27.44
CA LEU A 6 -10.32 16.95 -26.35
C LEU A 6 -9.75 15.72 -25.64
N ARG A 7 -10.56 14.69 -25.38
CA ARG A 7 -10.09 13.43 -24.77
C ARG A 7 -9.10 12.66 -25.64
N ALA A 8 -9.44 12.47 -26.92
CA ALA A 8 -8.57 11.81 -27.87
C ALA A 8 -7.32 12.65 -28.13
N ASP A 9 -7.46 13.98 -28.17
CA ASP A 9 -6.35 14.90 -28.38
C ASP A 9 -5.38 14.88 -27.17
N ILE A 10 -5.89 14.84 -25.94
CA ILE A 10 -5.08 14.68 -24.72
C ILE A 10 -4.33 13.35 -24.76
N HIS A 11 -5.02 12.23 -25.05
CA HIS A 11 -4.37 10.93 -25.08
C HIS A 11 -3.31 10.85 -26.20
N ASN A 12 -3.64 11.26 -27.42
CA ASN A 12 -2.74 11.19 -28.58
C ASN A 12 -1.52 12.12 -28.46
N ALA A 13 -1.63 13.21 -27.70
CA ALA A 13 -0.54 14.16 -27.51
C ALA A 13 0.32 13.88 -26.26
N HIS A 14 0.15 12.73 -25.60
CA HIS A 14 0.75 12.45 -24.28
C HIS A 14 0.40 13.53 -23.23
N GLY A 15 -0.78 14.13 -23.36
CA GLY A 15 -1.31 15.23 -22.55
C GLY A 15 -1.38 14.92 -21.06
N TYR A 16 -1.53 13.64 -20.71
CA TYR A 16 -1.56 13.16 -19.34
C TYR A 16 -0.29 13.45 -18.55
N GLN A 17 0.89 13.41 -19.18
CA GLN A 17 2.15 13.78 -18.52
C GLN A 17 2.14 15.26 -18.08
N PHE A 18 1.54 16.14 -18.88
CA PHE A 18 1.38 17.54 -18.51
C PHE A 18 0.41 17.73 -17.35
N LEU A 19 -0.65 16.91 -17.24
CA LEU A 19 -1.56 16.95 -16.09
C LEU A 19 -0.86 16.52 -14.79
N VAL A 20 0.01 15.50 -14.85
CA VAL A 20 0.85 15.10 -13.70
C VAL A 20 1.76 16.26 -13.29
N GLN A 21 2.51 16.83 -14.23
CA GLN A 21 3.40 17.98 -13.94
C GLN A 21 2.62 19.16 -13.39
N PHE A 22 1.44 19.45 -13.94
CA PHE A 22 0.58 20.52 -13.46
C PHE A 22 0.12 20.27 -12.02
N ALA A 23 -0.29 19.05 -11.67
CA ALA A 23 -0.65 18.68 -10.30
C ALA A 23 0.52 18.89 -9.31
N LEU A 24 1.73 18.43 -9.70
CA LEU A 24 2.93 18.55 -8.88
C LEU A 24 3.34 20.02 -8.69
N VAL A 25 3.31 20.83 -9.75
CA VAL A 25 3.64 22.26 -9.69
C VAL A 25 2.64 23.04 -8.85
N LEU A 26 1.32 22.81 -9.04
CA LEU A 26 0.29 23.46 -8.22
C LEU A 26 0.45 23.12 -6.73
N SER A 27 0.78 21.88 -6.43
CA SER A 27 1.02 21.42 -5.06
C SER A 27 2.25 22.08 -4.42
N ALA A 28 3.34 22.21 -5.18
CA ALA A 28 4.55 22.91 -4.73
C ALA A 28 4.29 24.41 -4.48
N LEU A 29 3.50 25.05 -5.34
CA LEU A 29 3.09 26.45 -5.15
C LEU A 29 2.26 26.64 -3.88
N GLN A 30 1.34 25.72 -3.59
CA GLN A 30 0.53 25.75 -2.37
C GLN A 30 1.39 25.63 -1.10
N LYS A 31 2.35 24.69 -1.08
CA LYS A 31 3.30 24.52 0.03
C LYS A 31 4.08 25.81 0.33
N ASN A 32 4.52 26.52 -0.71
CA ASN A 32 5.23 27.79 -0.57
C ASN A 32 4.35 28.92 -0.01
N GLN A 33 3.06 28.95 -0.37
CA GLN A 33 2.11 29.95 0.14
C GLN A 33 1.80 29.71 1.63
N VAL A 34 1.55 28.46 2.05
CA VAL A 34 1.29 28.13 3.47
C VAL A 34 2.47 28.53 4.35
N HIS A 35 3.70 28.16 3.96
CA HIS A 35 4.90 28.57 4.69
C HIS A 35 5.17 30.09 4.66
N SER A 36 4.63 30.83 3.69
CA SER A 36 4.74 32.30 3.66
C SER A 36 3.75 32.96 4.61
N VAL A 37 2.56 32.38 4.79
CA VAL A 37 1.51 32.85 5.69
C VAL A 37 1.87 32.53 7.15
N GLU A 38 2.34 31.31 7.44
CA GLU A 38 2.82 30.93 8.78
C GLU A 38 3.99 31.81 9.25
N ARG A 39 4.94 32.13 8.35
CA ARG A 39 6.03 33.06 8.66
C ARG A 39 5.56 34.50 8.91
N LYS A 40 4.48 34.92 8.26
CA LYS A 40 3.88 36.26 8.43
C LYS A 40 3.13 36.37 9.77
N LEU A 41 2.41 35.31 10.16
CA LEU A 41 1.76 35.22 11.46
C LEU A 41 2.78 35.16 12.60
N ALA A 42 3.87 34.41 12.44
CA ALA A 42 4.95 34.38 13.43
C ALA A 42 5.74 35.70 13.56
N SER A 43 5.69 36.58 12.54
CA SER A 43 6.35 37.89 12.58
C SER A 43 5.49 39.01 13.16
N ASP A 44 4.17 38.85 13.20
CA ASP A 44 3.25 39.86 13.77
C ASP A 44 3.15 39.78 15.31
N ASP A 45 3.62 38.69 15.93
CA ASP A 45 3.62 38.52 17.40
C ASP A 45 4.80 39.22 18.14
N PHE A 46 5.66 39.97 17.43
CA PHE A 46 6.85 40.61 18.05
C PHE A 46 6.79 42.14 18.20
N HIS A 47 5.63 42.77 17.98
CA HIS A 47 5.48 44.22 18.22
C HIS A 47 4.26 44.57 19.08
N SER A 48 4.39 44.38 20.39
CA SER A 48 3.74 45.23 21.38
C SER A 48 4.47 45.14 22.73
N SER A 49 5.51 45.97 22.89
CA SER A 49 6.14 46.26 24.17
C SER A 49 6.02 47.76 24.43
N ASP A 50 5.11 48.16 25.33
CA ASP A 50 5.42 49.21 26.30
C ASP A 50 4.45 49.19 27.49
N GLY A 51 4.97 49.29 28.72
CA GLY A 51 4.19 49.53 29.94
C GLY A 51 4.41 48.56 31.10
N LEU A 52 5.32 48.92 32.02
CA LEU A 52 5.70 48.20 33.23
C LEU A 52 4.61 48.08 34.33
N HIS A 53 4.75 47.00 35.13
CA HIS A 53 4.84 46.91 36.62
C HIS A 53 3.87 45.93 37.30
N GLY A 54 4.42 45.03 38.15
CA GLY A 54 3.74 44.53 39.36
C GLY A 54 3.81 43.02 39.66
N THR A 55 4.93 42.57 40.24
CA THR A 55 5.06 41.63 41.38
C THR A 55 4.12 40.40 41.59
N HIS A 56 4.80 39.24 41.72
CA HIS A 56 4.62 38.11 42.65
C HIS A 56 3.52 37.02 42.47
N SER A 57 4.04 35.80 42.25
CA SER A 57 3.75 34.52 42.95
C SER A 57 2.72 33.50 42.39
N THR A 58 3.26 32.28 42.18
CA THR A 58 2.69 30.93 42.41
C THR A 58 1.32 30.55 41.85
N ALA A 59 1.27 29.60 40.91
CA ALA A 59 0.68 28.26 41.05
C ALA A 59 0.37 27.64 39.67
N ALA A 60 0.54 26.32 39.59
CA ALA A 60 0.17 25.48 38.47
C ALA A 60 -1.30 25.64 38.06
N GLN A 61 -1.57 25.65 36.75
CA GLN A 61 -2.77 25.06 36.19
C GLN A 61 -2.55 24.69 34.71
N ASP A 62 -2.72 23.40 34.47
CA ASP A 62 -3.11 22.79 33.21
C ASP A 62 -4.24 23.58 32.55
N SER A 63 -4.07 23.91 31.27
CA SER A 63 -5.20 24.10 30.38
C SER A 63 -4.76 23.83 28.95
N GLY A 64 -5.15 22.66 28.46
CA GLY A 64 -4.92 22.22 27.09
C GLY A 64 -5.49 23.19 26.07
N GLY A 65 -4.61 23.78 25.28
CA GLY A 65 -4.94 24.37 23.99
C GLY A 65 -4.84 23.31 22.91
N ARG A 66 -5.87 22.45 22.81
CA ARG A 66 -6.11 21.64 21.61
C ARG A 66 -6.49 22.62 20.50
N GLY A 67 -5.48 23.15 19.81
CA GLY A 67 -5.69 23.87 18.56
C GLY A 67 -6.27 22.89 17.55
N ASP A 68 -7.58 22.96 17.32
CA ASP A 68 -8.22 22.36 16.16
C ASP A 68 -7.64 23.03 14.91
N LEU A 69 -6.51 22.49 14.42
CA LEU A 69 -5.99 22.78 13.11
C LEU A 69 -6.98 22.20 12.10
N SER A 70 -7.67 23.09 11.38
CA SER A 70 -8.52 22.73 10.25
C SER A 70 -7.74 21.81 9.30
N PRO A 71 -8.37 20.79 8.69
CA PRO A 71 -7.64 19.86 7.84
C PRO A 71 -6.97 20.65 6.71
N PRO A 72 -5.73 20.32 6.34
CA PRO A 72 -5.03 21.01 5.27
C PRO A 72 -5.79 20.78 3.97
N HIS A 73 -6.53 21.80 3.54
CA HIS A 73 -7.36 21.71 2.35
C HIS A 73 -6.49 21.92 1.12
N LEU A 74 -6.39 20.90 0.27
CA LEU A 74 -5.86 21.05 -1.09
C LEU A 74 -6.61 22.17 -1.82
N SER A 75 -5.89 22.91 -2.67
CA SER A 75 -6.52 23.99 -3.42
C SER A 75 -7.69 23.46 -4.29
N PRO A 76 -8.80 24.21 -4.44
CA PRO A 76 -9.95 23.77 -5.23
C PRO A 76 -9.58 23.41 -6.69
N SER A 77 -8.57 24.07 -7.25
CA SER A 77 -8.05 23.78 -8.58
C SER A 77 -7.39 22.41 -8.66
N LEU A 78 -6.62 22.03 -7.64
CA LEU A 78 -5.96 20.74 -7.56
C LEU A 78 -6.98 19.62 -7.34
N SER A 79 -7.97 19.82 -6.46
CA SER A 79 -9.06 18.85 -6.29
C SER A 79 -9.83 18.63 -7.60
N ARG A 80 -10.19 19.70 -8.32
CA ARG A 80 -10.86 19.59 -9.63
C ARG A 80 -10.01 18.87 -10.66
N LEU A 81 -8.71 19.11 -10.70
CA LEU A 81 -7.79 18.40 -11.60
C LEU A 81 -7.78 16.89 -11.31
N LEU A 82 -7.74 16.50 -10.03
CA LEU A 82 -7.80 15.11 -9.63
C LEU A 82 -9.16 14.47 -9.98
N ASP A 83 -10.26 15.20 -9.82
CA ASP A 83 -11.58 14.75 -10.27
C ASP A 83 -11.63 14.55 -11.79
N VAL A 84 -10.97 15.41 -12.57
CA VAL A 84 -10.83 15.25 -14.02
C VAL A 84 -10.07 13.97 -14.36
N LEU A 85 -8.96 13.66 -13.66
CA LEU A 85 -8.21 12.41 -13.86
C LEU A 85 -9.05 11.17 -13.52
N VAL A 86 -9.83 11.21 -12.44
CA VAL A 86 -10.76 10.12 -12.09
C VAL A 86 -11.82 9.94 -13.20
N ASN A 87 -12.41 11.03 -13.69
CA ASN A 87 -13.39 10.96 -14.78
C ASN A 87 -12.78 10.44 -16.09
N LEU A 88 -11.53 10.81 -16.40
CA LEU A 88 -10.82 10.27 -17.56
C LEU A 88 -10.62 8.76 -17.43
N SER A 89 -10.22 8.29 -16.25
CA SER A 89 -10.04 6.86 -15.97
C SER A 89 -11.31 6.02 -16.22
N GLN A 90 -12.50 6.57 -15.98
CA GLN A 90 -13.77 5.87 -16.13
C GLN A 90 -14.39 6.01 -17.53
N THR A 91 -14.01 7.04 -18.27
CA THR A 91 -14.65 7.33 -19.56
C THR A 91 -13.92 6.73 -20.76
N GLY A 92 -12.63 6.43 -20.67
CA GLY A 92 -11.86 5.78 -21.74
C GLY A 92 -11.58 6.69 -22.95
N PRO A 93 -10.69 6.26 -23.87
CA PRO A 93 -10.57 6.89 -25.19
C PRO A 93 -11.93 6.86 -25.89
N ALA A 94 -12.33 7.98 -26.49
CA ALA A 94 -13.66 8.09 -27.08
C ALA A 94 -13.88 7.00 -28.14
N GLU A 95 -14.73 6.01 -27.80
CA GLU A 95 -15.08 4.89 -28.67
C GLU A 95 -15.38 5.43 -30.07
N SER A 96 -14.57 5.04 -31.05
CA SER A 96 -14.96 5.19 -32.44
C SER A 96 -16.20 4.31 -32.59
N THR A 97 -17.35 4.94 -32.80
CA THR A 97 -18.55 4.23 -33.21
C THR A 97 -18.25 3.64 -34.59
N THR A 98 -17.69 2.44 -34.63
CA THR A 98 -17.56 1.68 -35.85
C THR A 98 -18.97 1.29 -36.25
N VAL A 99 -19.51 2.08 -37.17
CA VAL A 99 -20.62 1.68 -38.02
C VAL A 99 -20.26 0.31 -38.62
N GLY A 100 -20.90 -0.76 -38.16
CA GLY A 100 -20.80 -2.05 -38.83
C GLY A 100 -20.73 -3.32 -37.98
N SER A 101 -21.59 -3.50 -36.96
CA SER A 101 -21.90 -4.84 -36.47
C SER A 101 -23.35 -5.20 -36.81
N ARG A 102 -23.53 -5.75 -38.03
CA ARG A 102 -24.73 -6.51 -38.39
C ARG A 102 -24.77 -7.77 -37.54
N GLY A 103 -25.60 -7.78 -36.50
CA GLY A 103 -26.06 -9.01 -35.86
C GLY A 103 -27.05 -9.77 -36.78
N PRO A 104 -27.14 -11.10 -36.70
CA PRO A 104 -28.05 -11.88 -37.53
C PRO A 104 -29.51 -11.66 -37.08
N LYS A 105 -30.40 -11.37 -38.03
CA LYS A 105 -31.85 -11.30 -37.80
C LYS A 105 -32.39 -12.71 -37.49
N PRO A 106 -33.19 -12.92 -36.43
CA PRO A 106 -34.06 -14.07 -36.36
C PRO A 106 -35.34 -13.80 -37.17
N ILE A 107 -35.68 -14.76 -38.01
CA ILE A 107 -36.97 -14.87 -38.69
C ILE A 107 -38.01 -15.18 -37.63
N ASN A 108 -39.10 -14.39 -37.56
CA ASN A 108 -40.38 -14.92 -37.12
C ASN A 108 -41.57 -14.11 -37.64
N SER A 109 -42.63 -14.88 -37.86
CA SER A 109 -43.84 -14.65 -38.63
C SER A 109 -44.89 -13.74 -37.97
N LYS A 110 -45.61 -13.01 -38.83
CA LYS A 110 -47.02 -12.57 -38.78
C LYS A 110 -47.68 -12.18 -37.44
N ALA A 111 -48.15 -10.93 -37.47
CA ALA A 111 -49.52 -10.48 -37.25
C ALA A 111 -49.92 -9.81 -35.91
N THR A 112 -50.67 -8.72 -36.11
CA THR A 112 -51.72 -8.12 -35.28
C THR A 112 -51.33 -6.92 -34.40
N ALA A 113 -51.95 -5.79 -34.73
CA ALA A 113 -51.94 -4.54 -34.00
C ALA A 113 -52.73 -4.68 -32.68
N HIS A 114 -52.29 -4.00 -31.63
CA HIS A 114 -53.07 -3.07 -30.80
C HIS A 114 -52.18 -2.47 -29.70
N SER A 115 -52.27 -1.14 -29.56
CA SER A 115 -52.05 -0.29 -28.38
C SER A 115 -51.15 -0.81 -27.24
N SER A 116 -50.03 -0.13 -27.01
CA SER A 116 -49.65 0.42 -25.70
C SER A 116 -48.36 1.23 -25.82
N ARG A 117 -48.42 2.49 -25.40
CA ARG A 117 -47.29 3.40 -25.20
C ARG A 117 -46.63 3.05 -23.86
N PRO A 118 -45.31 2.83 -23.76
CA PRO A 118 -44.62 2.95 -22.49
C PRO A 118 -43.60 4.11 -22.54
N SER A 119 -43.92 5.10 -21.72
CA SER A 119 -43.07 5.85 -20.79
C SER A 119 -41.55 5.75 -20.94
N ALA A 120 -40.93 6.92 -21.12
CA ALA A 120 -39.49 7.15 -21.18
C ALA A 120 -38.82 7.17 -19.79
N GLU A 121 -38.89 6.07 -19.03
CA GLU A 121 -38.37 6.02 -17.65
C GLU A 121 -37.55 4.76 -17.32
N ARG A 122 -36.91 4.11 -18.31
CA ARG A 122 -36.08 2.91 -18.05
C ARG A 122 -34.72 2.85 -18.75
N ILE A 123 -34.17 4.00 -19.12
CA ILE A 123 -32.85 4.07 -19.79
C ILE A 123 -31.77 4.73 -18.91
N GLU A 124 -32.11 5.35 -17.78
CA GLU A 124 -31.10 5.94 -16.88
C GLU A 124 -30.41 4.88 -15.98
N ASP A 125 -31.14 3.92 -15.44
CA ASP A 125 -30.58 2.94 -14.48
C ASP A 125 -29.54 1.96 -15.05
N VAL A 126 -29.53 1.73 -16.38
CA VAL A 126 -28.57 0.80 -17.01
C VAL A 126 -27.25 1.52 -17.34
N ARG A 127 -27.28 2.85 -17.55
CA ARG A 127 -26.08 3.62 -17.90
C ARG A 127 -25.20 3.91 -16.68
N GLU A 128 -25.77 3.95 -15.49
CA GLU A 128 -25.04 4.27 -14.25
C GLU A 128 -24.11 3.14 -13.78
N ARG A 129 -24.45 1.86 -13.97
CA ARG A 129 -23.60 0.75 -13.52
C ARG A 129 -22.29 0.60 -14.31
N ASP A 130 -22.30 0.92 -15.60
CA ASP A 130 -21.09 0.89 -16.44
C ASP A 130 -20.27 2.19 -16.35
N SER A 131 -20.76 3.20 -15.62
CA SER A 131 -20.11 4.52 -15.50
C SER A 131 -18.94 4.52 -14.53
N THR A 132 -18.88 3.59 -13.58
CA THR A 132 -17.84 3.56 -12.53
C THR A 132 -16.69 2.62 -12.85
N LYS A 133 -16.80 1.83 -13.94
CA LYS A 133 -15.75 0.92 -14.38
C LYS A 133 -14.59 1.68 -15.01
N VAL A 134 -13.35 1.33 -14.66
CA VAL A 134 -12.16 1.91 -15.27
C VAL A 134 -12.02 1.43 -16.72
N LYS A 135 -11.79 2.37 -17.64
CA LYS A 135 -11.64 2.18 -19.09
C LYS A 135 -10.33 2.74 -19.64
N ASP A 136 -9.63 3.59 -18.89
CA ASP A 136 -8.34 4.16 -19.26
C ASP A 136 -7.31 3.88 -18.17
N LEU A 137 -6.39 2.95 -18.47
CA LEU A 137 -5.32 2.54 -17.57
C LEU A 137 -4.23 3.62 -17.44
N GLU A 138 -4.01 4.43 -18.48
CA GLU A 138 -3.00 5.48 -18.47
C GLU A 138 -3.39 6.57 -17.45
N ALA A 139 -4.67 6.90 -17.35
CA ALA A 139 -5.18 7.81 -16.32
C ALA A 139 -4.96 7.28 -14.89
N ILE A 140 -5.03 5.96 -14.67
CA ILE A 140 -4.69 5.34 -13.37
C ILE A 140 -3.19 5.47 -13.08
N GLN A 141 -2.36 5.19 -14.09
CA GLN A 141 -0.91 5.37 -13.98
C GLN A 141 -0.53 6.82 -13.67
N MET A 142 -1.29 7.80 -14.16
CA MET A 142 -1.05 9.20 -13.79
C MET A 142 -1.35 9.49 -12.32
N LEU A 143 -2.45 8.95 -11.78
CA LEU A 143 -2.75 9.07 -10.34
C LEU A 143 -1.65 8.40 -9.50
N GLN A 144 -1.19 7.21 -9.93
CA GLN A 144 -0.06 6.51 -9.32
C GLN A 144 1.22 7.37 -9.35
N ASP A 145 1.52 8.00 -10.48
CA ASP A 145 2.67 8.88 -10.66
C ASP A 145 2.60 10.12 -9.75
N ILE A 146 1.43 10.75 -9.64
CA ILE A 146 1.24 11.90 -8.75
C ILE A 146 1.49 11.48 -7.30
N PHE A 147 0.92 10.36 -6.85
CA PHE A 147 1.12 9.84 -5.51
C PHE A 147 2.60 9.61 -5.18
N LEU A 148 3.33 8.96 -6.10
CA LEU A 148 4.74 8.61 -5.91
C LEU A 148 5.70 9.81 -6.00
N LYS A 149 5.35 10.82 -6.82
CA LYS A 149 6.23 11.97 -7.10
C LYS A 149 5.91 13.21 -6.26
N ALA A 150 4.77 13.25 -5.58
CA ALA A 150 4.37 14.40 -4.77
C ALA A 150 5.20 14.52 -3.48
N ASP A 151 5.71 15.73 -3.22
CA ASP A 151 6.37 16.10 -1.96
C ASP A 151 5.41 16.70 -0.92
N ASN A 152 4.11 16.70 -1.25
CA ASN A 152 3.03 17.21 -0.41
C ASN A 152 2.17 16.03 0.06
N VAL A 153 2.20 15.80 1.37
CA VAL A 153 1.50 14.70 2.04
C VAL A 153 -0.01 14.77 1.87
N ASP A 154 -0.60 15.96 1.82
CA ASP A 154 -2.04 16.14 1.62
C ASP A 154 -2.46 15.73 0.22
N LEU A 155 -1.62 16.05 -0.78
CA LEU A 155 -1.84 15.59 -2.15
C LEU A 155 -1.72 14.07 -2.24
N GLN A 156 -0.71 13.48 -1.59
CA GLN A 156 -0.56 12.02 -1.55
C GLN A 156 -1.78 11.35 -0.91
N ASP A 157 -2.24 11.85 0.23
CA ASP A 157 -3.40 11.30 0.92
C ASP A 157 -4.65 11.35 0.07
N GLU A 158 -4.90 12.50 -0.53
CA GLU A 158 -6.08 12.71 -1.33
C GLU A 158 -6.08 11.89 -2.62
N VAL A 159 -4.93 11.75 -3.29
CA VAL A 159 -4.79 10.88 -4.45
C VAL A 159 -5.05 9.42 -4.05
N LEU A 160 -4.47 8.96 -2.94
CA LEU A 160 -4.70 7.61 -2.42
C LEU A 160 -6.18 7.37 -2.09
N ASN A 161 -6.85 8.35 -1.46
CA ASN A 161 -8.29 8.29 -1.16
C ASN A 161 -9.13 8.18 -2.45
N ARG A 162 -8.81 8.95 -3.49
CA ARG A 162 -9.50 8.86 -4.79
C ARG A 162 -9.26 7.53 -5.49
N MET A 163 -8.03 7.02 -5.47
CA MET A 163 -7.70 5.71 -6.03
C MET A 163 -8.44 4.58 -5.31
N LEU A 164 -8.50 4.60 -3.97
CA LEU A 164 -9.27 3.63 -3.19
C LEU A 164 -10.76 3.67 -3.53
N LYS A 165 -11.36 4.87 -3.61
CA LYS A 165 -12.76 5.04 -4.04
C LYS A 165 -12.98 4.42 -5.41
N LEU A 166 -12.08 4.69 -6.36
CA LEU A 166 -12.14 4.14 -7.71
C LEU A 166 -12.01 2.62 -7.76
N PHE A 167 -11.15 2.02 -6.94
CA PHE A 167 -11.03 0.56 -6.87
C PHE A 167 -12.24 -0.10 -6.20
N SER A 168 -12.81 0.54 -5.18
CA SER A 168 -13.99 0.04 -4.47
C SER A 168 -15.31 0.26 -5.22
N SER A 169 -15.35 1.13 -6.24
CA SER A 169 -16.58 1.47 -6.95
C SER A 169 -17.09 0.38 -7.88
N HIS A 170 -16.24 -0.59 -8.23
CA HIS A 170 -16.62 -1.73 -9.07
C HIS A 170 -15.64 -2.89 -8.84
N ILE A 171 -16.15 -4.13 -8.67
CA ILE A 171 -15.33 -5.31 -8.34
C ILE A 171 -14.21 -5.58 -9.37
N GLU A 172 -14.49 -5.34 -10.66
CA GLU A 172 -13.51 -5.48 -11.74
C GLU A 172 -12.41 -4.41 -11.71
N ASN A 173 -12.60 -3.27 -11.05
CA ASN A 173 -11.58 -2.22 -10.98
C ASN A 173 -10.38 -2.67 -10.14
N TYR A 174 -10.59 -3.57 -9.17
CA TYR A 174 -9.47 -4.13 -8.40
C TYR A 174 -8.57 -5.00 -9.27
N LYS A 175 -9.11 -5.72 -10.28
CA LYS A 175 -8.28 -6.50 -11.21
C LYS A 175 -7.33 -5.61 -12.00
N ILE A 176 -7.79 -4.43 -12.43
CA ILE A 176 -6.94 -3.44 -13.12
C ILE A 176 -5.82 -2.93 -12.19
N CYS A 177 -6.13 -2.72 -10.90
CA CYS A 177 -5.12 -2.39 -9.89
C CYS A 177 -4.03 -3.48 -9.78
N GLN A 178 -4.41 -4.75 -9.91
CA GLN A 178 -3.47 -5.88 -9.92
C GLN A 178 -2.64 -5.93 -11.22
N GLU A 179 -3.28 -5.74 -12.38
CA GLU A 179 -2.60 -5.70 -13.69
C GLU A 179 -1.52 -4.60 -13.73
N LEU A 180 -1.85 -3.43 -13.21
CA LEU A 180 -0.94 -2.29 -13.12
C LEU A 180 0.07 -2.38 -11.97
N ARG A 181 -0.01 -3.42 -11.13
CA ARG A 181 0.80 -3.61 -9.93
C ARG A 181 0.85 -2.34 -9.06
N THR A 182 -0.29 -1.67 -8.94
CA THR A 182 -0.36 -0.36 -8.27
C THR A 182 -0.01 -0.45 -6.80
N VAL A 183 -0.66 -1.35 -6.07
CA VAL A 183 -0.43 -1.57 -4.64
C VAL A 183 0.97 -2.16 -4.36
N PRO A 184 1.47 -3.17 -5.12
CA PRO A 184 2.87 -3.59 -5.03
C PRO A 184 3.88 -2.44 -5.13
N LEU A 185 3.68 -1.50 -6.07
CA LEU A 185 4.56 -0.35 -6.22
C LEU A 185 4.50 0.59 -5.02
N PHE A 186 3.32 0.80 -4.44
CA PHE A 186 3.16 1.61 -3.22
C PHE A 186 3.86 0.97 -2.02
N ILE A 187 3.73 -0.35 -1.85
CA ILE A 187 4.42 -1.10 -0.79
C ILE A 187 5.93 -0.89 -0.87
N LEU A 188 6.52 -1.06 -2.05
CA LEU A 188 7.97 -0.92 -2.23
C LEU A 188 8.51 0.50 -1.96
N ASN A 189 7.63 1.50 -1.89
CA ASN A 189 7.98 2.89 -1.58
C ASN A 189 7.50 3.36 -0.19
N MET A 190 6.93 2.46 0.63
CA MET A 190 6.37 2.81 1.95
C MET A 190 7.34 3.53 2.88
N THR A 191 8.65 3.23 2.78
CA THR A 191 9.69 3.90 3.58
C THR A 191 9.74 5.41 3.38
N GLY A 192 9.31 5.91 2.23
CA GLY A 192 9.23 7.33 1.91
C GLY A 192 7.92 8.00 2.35
N PHE A 193 6.93 7.24 2.83
CA PHE A 193 5.63 7.79 3.22
C PHE A 193 5.50 7.96 4.74
N PRO A 194 4.72 8.96 5.20
CA PRO A 194 4.28 9.04 6.59
C PRO A 194 3.53 7.78 7.04
N ILE A 195 3.62 7.47 8.35
CA ILE A 195 3.02 6.26 8.97
C ILE A 195 1.54 6.10 8.60
N PHE A 196 0.74 7.17 8.67
CA PHE A 196 -0.69 7.09 8.37
C PHE A 196 -0.98 6.68 6.90
N LEU A 197 -0.11 7.04 5.95
CA LEU A 197 -0.23 6.58 4.55
C LEU A 197 0.18 5.11 4.41
N GLN A 198 1.22 4.68 5.12
CA GLN A 198 1.62 3.26 5.18
C GLN A 198 0.46 2.40 5.70
N GLU A 199 -0.20 2.83 6.78
CA GLU A 199 -1.40 2.19 7.32
C GLU A 199 -2.56 2.18 6.33
N LYS A 200 -2.81 3.30 5.63
CA LYS A 200 -3.85 3.34 4.58
C LYS A 200 -3.57 2.34 3.48
N ILE A 201 -2.33 2.19 3.01
CA ILE A 201 -1.99 1.18 2.01
C ILE A 201 -2.25 -0.24 2.54
N LEU A 202 -1.86 -0.56 3.79
CA LEU A 202 -2.17 -1.86 4.39
C LEU A 202 -3.69 -2.10 4.50
N LYS A 203 -4.48 -1.06 4.80
CA LYS A 203 -5.95 -1.14 4.79
C LYS A 203 -6.54 -1.41 3.40
N ILE A 204 -5.87 -0.98 2.32
CA ILE A 204 -6.28 -1.34 0.95
C ILE A 204 -6.13 -2.85 0.74
N LEU A 205 -5.02 -3.44 1.19
CA LEU A 205 -4.85 -4.90 1.12
C LEU A 205 -5.87 -5.62 2.00
N GLU A 206 -6.13 -5.10 3.20
CA GLU A 206 -7.15 -5.66 4.09
C GLU A 206 -8.52 -5.71 3.39
N TYR A 207 -8.94 -4.60 2.78
CA TYR A 207 -10.16 -4.54 1.98
C TYR A 207 -10.17 -5.54 0.81
N ALA A 208 -9.06 -5.66 0.08
CA ALA A 208 -8.93 -6.59 -1.02
C ALA A 208 -9.13 -8.06 -0.58
N VAL A 209 -8.56 -8.41 0.57
CA VAL A 209 -8.68 -9.75 1.15
C VAL A 209 -10.08 -10.01 1.68
N THR A 210 -10.64 -9.09 2.46
CA THR A 210 -11.87 -9.36 3.23
C THR A 210 -13.15 -9.07 2.45
N VAL A 211 -13.15 -8.04 1.59
CA VAL A 211 -14.36 -7.60 0.86
C VAL A 211 -14.35 -8.09 -0.58
N ILE A 212 -13.22 -7.95 -1.27
CA ILE A 212 -13.11 -8.38 -2.67
C ILE A 212 -12.85 -9.89 -2.78
N ASN A 213 -12.42 -10.54 -1.69
CA ASN A 213 -12.02 -11.96 -1.67
C ASN A 213 -10.94 -12.26 -2.71
N CYS A 214 -10.01 -11.32 -2.86
CA CYS A 214 -8.84 -11.45 -3.72
C CYS A 214 -7.66 -11.98 -2.89
N VAL A 215 -6.85 -12.88 -3.46
CA VAL A 215 -5.57 -13.30 -2.87
C VAL A 215 -4.44 -12.43 -3.45
N PRO A 216 -3.89 -11.47 -2.68
CA PRO A 216 -2.98 -10.46 -3.21
C PRO A 216 -1.51 -10.96 -3.17
N GLU A 217 -1.20 -12.02 -3.92
CA GLU A 217 0.12 -12.69 -3.85
C GLU A 217 1.30 -11.75 -4.16
N GLN A 218 1.13 -10.84 -5.13
CA GLN A 218 2.19 -9.89 -5.52
C GLN A 218 2.43 -8.82 -4.46
N GLU A 219 1.39 -8.38 -3.78
CA GLU A 219 1.45 -7.44 -2.67
C GLU A 219 2.11 -8.09 -1.46
N LEU A 220 1.74 -9.34 -1.13
CA LEU A 220 2.36 -10.10 -0.04
C LEU A 220 3.84 -10.38 -0.31
N LEU A 221 4.20 -10.69 -1.56
CA LEU A 221 5.59 -10.78 -1.98
C LEU A 221 6.33 -9.44 -1.81
N SER A 222 5.70 -8.33 -2.18
CA SER A 222 6.30 -6.99 -2.03
C SER A 222 6.54 -6.63 -0.56
N LEU A 223 5.61 -6.98 0.34
CA LEU A 223 5.79 -6.83 1.79
C LEU A 223 6.94 -7.71 2.31
N CYS A 224 7.02 -8.96 1.83
CA CYS A 224 8.11 -9.89 2.15
C CYS A 224 9.47 -9.31 1.72
N CYS A 225 9.58 -8.78 0.51
CA CYS A 225 10.79 -8.10 0.03
C CYS A 225 11.11 -6.85 0.85
N LEU A 226 10.11 -6.07 1.24
CA LEU A 226 10.28 -4.87 2.04
C LEU A 226 10.85 -5.18 3.44
N LEU A 227 10.42 -6.27 4.09
CA LEU A 227 10.95 -6.70 5.39
C LEU A 227 12.47 -6.96 5.38
N GLN A 228 13.01 -7.36 4.23
CA GLN A 228 14.44 -7.62 4.04
C GLN A 228 15.26 -6.32 3.85
N GLN A 229 14.60 -5.19 3.61
CA GLN A 229 15.25 -3.89 3.43
C GLN A 229 15.49 -3.18 4.78
N PRO A 230 16.41 -2.19 4.82
CA PRO A 230 16.62 -1.36 6.00
C PRO A 230 15.46 -0.36 6.17
N ILE A 231 14.37 -0.84 6.78
CA ILE A 231 13.18 -0.03 7.10
C ILE A 231 13.05 0.16 8.61
N THR A 232 12.18 1.09 9.04
CA THR A 232 11.94 1.38 10.46
C THR A 232 11.34 0.18 11.21
N ALA A 233 11.59 0.09 12.51
CA ALA A 233 11.00 -0.94 13.36
C ALA A 233 9.46 -0.88 13.36
N GLU A 234 8.89 0.32 13.36
CA GLU A 234 7.44 0.54 13.30
C GLU A 234 6.80 -0.03 12.01
N LEU A 235 7.46 0.16 10.86
CA LEU A 235 6.98 -0.42 9.60
C LEU A 235 7.12 -1.95 9.61
N LYS A 236 8.23 -2.51 10.14
CA LYS A 236 8.36 -3.97 10.34
C LYS A 236 7.24 -4.52 11.21
N HIS A 237 6.96 -3.87 12.34
CA HIS A 237 5.89 -4.25 13.24
C HIS A 237 4.52 -4.23 12.53
N SER A 238 4.23 -3.18 11.75
CA SER A 238 2.99 -3.05 11.00
C SER A 238 2.80 -4.17 9.97
N ILE A 239 3.87 -4.53 9.24
CA ILE A 239 3.85 -5.61 8.25
C ILE A 239 3.66 -6.98 8.93
N LEU A 240 4.40 -7.26 10.02
CA LEU A 240 4.27 -8.50 10.78
C LEU A 240 2.86 -8.65 11.36
N THR A 241 2.32 -7.57 11.92
CA THR A 241 0.94 -7.53 12.45
C THR A 241 -0.07 -7.81 11.34
N PHE A 242 0.12 -7.24 10.15
CA PHE A 242 -0.73 -7.51 8.99
C PHE A 242 -0.68 -8.99 8.59
N PHE A 243 0.50 -9.62 8.53
CA PHE A 243 0.60 -11.06 8.27
C PHE A 243 -0.10 -11.92 9.33
N ILE A 244 0.04 -11.58 10.61
CA ILE A 244 -0.67 -12.27 11.70
C ILE A 244 -2.19 -12.18 11.52
N LYS A 245 -2.69 -10.99 11.15
CA LYS A 245 -4.13 -10.79 10.85
C LYS A 245 -4.58 -11.70 9.70
N LEU A 246 -3.83 -11.77 8.60
CA LEU A 246 -4.16 -12.65 7.47
C LEU A 246 -4.17 -14.14 7.86
N LEU A 247 -3.17 -14.57 8.62
CA LEU A 247 -3.07 -15.95 9.12
C LEU A 247 -4.21 -16.33 10.07
N SER A 248 -4.77 -15.34 10.77
CA SER A 248 -5.93 -15.49 11.66
C SER A 248 -7.25 -15.45 10.88
N PHE A 249 -7.29 -14.73 9.77
CA PHE A 249 -8.47 -14.59 8.92
C PHE A 249 -8.79 -15.87 8.14
N ASP A 250 -7.80 -16.46 7.45
CA ASP A 250 -8.00 -17.69 6.67
C ASP A 250 -6.73 -18.55 6.62
N GLN A 251 -6.91 -19.87 6.77
CA GLN A 251 -5.84 -20.87 6.73
C GLN A 251 -5.12 -20.92 5.38
N GLN A 252 -5.77 -20.53 4.27
CA GLN A 252 -5.12 -20.48 2.96
C GLN A 252 -3.86 -19.61 2.96
N TYR A 253 -3.83 -18.56 3.78
CA TYR A 253 -2.68 -17.65 3.87
C TYR A 253 -1.43 -18.31 4.47
N LYS A 254 -1.55 -19.45 5.16
CA LYS A 254 -0.37 -20.21 5.58
C LYS A 254 0.40 -20.78 4.40
N LYS A 255 -0.31 -21.21 3.35
CA LYS A 255 0.28 -21.66 2.09
C LYS A 255 0.83 -20.47 1.31
N VAL A 256 0.03 -19.43 1.13
CA VAL A 256 0.42 -18.24 0.35
C VAL A 256 1.65 -17.56 0.95
N LEU A 257 1.67 -17.31 2.27
CA LEU A 257 2.81 -16.67 2.94
C LEU A 257 4.08 -17.55 2.94
N ARG A 258 3.94 -18.88 2.94
CA ARG A 258 5.08 -19.79 2.71
C ARG A 258 5.58 -19.65 1.27
N GLU A 259 4.70 -19.63 0.28
CA GLU A 259 5.09 -19.57 -1.15
C GLU A 259 5.76 -18.25 -1.53
N VAL A 260 5.35 -17.12 -0.93
CA VAL A 260 6.02 -15.82 -1.13
C VAL A 260 7.28 -15.64 -0.26
N GLY A 261 7.65 -16.64 0.56
CA GLY A 261 8.94 -16.68 1.24
C GLY A 261 9.00 -16.07 2.65
N VAL A 262 7.85 -15.81 3.31
CA VAL A 262 7.86 -15.16 4.64
C VAL A 262 8.55 -16.02 5.70
N LEU A 263 8.38 -17.35 5.64
CA LEU A 263 9.02 -18.27 6.58
C LEU A 263 10.55 -18.19 6.47
N GLU A 264 11.06 -18.17 5.25
CA GLU A 264 12.48 -18.07 4.93
C GLU A 264 13.06 -16.74 5.44
N VAL A 265 12.38 -15.61 5.21
CA VAL A 265 12.80 -14.30 5.70
C VAL A 265 12.92 -14.27 7.23
N ILE A 266 11.92 -14.81 7.93
CA ILE A 266 11.95 -14.87 9.39
C ILE A 266 13.11 -15.74 9.87
N LEU A 267 13.33 -16.92 9.25
CA LEU A 267 14.42 -17.81 9.61
C LEU A 267 15.80 -17.22 9.32
N ASP A 268 15.94 -16.50 8.20
CA ASP A 268 17.20 -15.84 7.84
C ASP A 268 17.53 -14.67 8.78
N ASP A 269 16.53 -13.93 9.26
CA ASP A 269 16.73 -12.90 10.30
C ASP A 269 17.21 -13.53 11.62
N ILE A 270 16.63 -14.68 12.03
CA ILE A 270 17.07 -15.47 13.19
C ILE A 270 18.52 -15.92 13.03
N LYS A 271 18.89 -16.51 11.87
CA LYS A 271 20.27 -16.98 11.59
C LYS A 271 21.30 -15.87 11.75
N CYS A 272 20.95 -14.67 11.31
CA CYS A 272 21.84 -13.52 11.36
C CYS A 272 21.98 -12.91 12.76
N HIS A 273 21.16 -13.33 13.72
CA HIS A 273 21.10 -12.74 15.05
C HIS A 273 22.42 -12.90 15.84
N LYS A 274 22.75 -11.88 16.63
CA LYS A 274 24.01 -11.79 17.38
C LYS A 274 24.19 -12.92 18.40
N TYR A 275 23.11 -13.49 18.92
CA TYR A 275 23.15 -14.66 19.83
C TYR A 275 23.70 -15.94 19.15
N LEU A 276 23.54 -16.07 17.84
CA LEU A 276 24.07 -17.23 17.08
C LEU A 276 25.46 -16.96 16.54
N SER A 277 25.76 -15.69 16.25
CA SER A 277 27.08 -15.24 15.82
C SER A 277 27.94 -14.95 17.05
N GLY A 278 28.44 -16.00 17.70
CA GLY A 278 29.44 -15.88 18.76
C GLY A 278 30.56 -14.91 18.36
N SER A 279 30.91 -13.99 19.25
CA SER A 279 31.92 -12.96 19.00
C SER A 279 33.23 -13.57 18.49
N GLU A 280 33.64 -13.18 17.27
CA GLU A 280 34.99 -12.75 16.85
C GLU A 280 35.17 -12.92 15.33
N ASN A 281 35.49 -11.81 14.65
CA ASN A 281 36.08 -11.74 13.31
C ASN A 281 35.51 -12.69 12.23
N SER A 282 34.45 -12.24 11.56
CA SER A 282 34.42 -12.40 10.10
C SER A 282 33.78 -11.19 9.45
N ASN A 283 34.54 -10.57 8.54
CA ASN A 283 33.96 -9.96 7.36
C ASN A 283 33.18 -11.05 6.63
N LEU A 284 31.97 -11.37 7.09
CA LEU A 284 31.04 -12.11 6.27
C LEU A 284 30.76 -11.18 5.08
N PRO A 285 31.01 -11.59 3.83
CA PRO A 285 30.77 -10.71 2.70
C PRO A 285 29.33 -10.23 2.80
N GLN A 286 29.14 -8.91 2.84
CA GLN A 286 27.86 -8.21 2.78
C GLN A 286 27.08 -8.50 1.47
N ASN A 287 27.52 -9.49 0.70
CA ASN A 287 26.91 -10.10 -0.46
C ASN A 287 26.88 -11.63 -0.23
N MET A 288 26.20 -12.12 0.80
CA MET A 288 25.64 -13.46 0.68
C MET A 288 24.45 -13.31 -0.23
N SER A 289 24.68 -13.64 -1.50
CA SER A 289 23.67 -13.87 -2.51
C SER A 289 22.46 -14.51 -1.87
N THR A 290 21.43 -13.71 -1.60
CA THR A 290 20.06 -14.18 -1.48
C THR A 290 19.87 -15.13 -2.64
N SER A 291 19.71 -16.42 -2.34
CA SER A 291 19.43 -17.42 -3.35
C SER A 291 18.26 -16.90 -4.17
N ASN A 292 18.54 -16.54 -5.43
CA ASN A 292 17.55 -16.10 -6.40
C ASN A 292 16.66 -17.30 -6.75
N SER A 293 15.85 -17.78 -5.82
CA SER A 293 14.77 -18.73 -6.10
C SER A 293 13.60 -18.06 -6.85
N PHE A 294 13.62 -16.73 -6.97
CA PHE A 294 12.57 -15.94 -7.60
C PHE A 294 12.69 -15.75 -9.12
N THR A 295 13.60 -16.46 -9.81
CA THR A 295 13.74 -16.34 -11.28
C THR A 295 12.58 -16.92 -12.08
N LYS A 296 11.56 -17.52 -11.44
CA LYS A 296 10.44 -18.16 -12.14
C LYS A 296 9.26 -17.27 -12.53
N HIS A 297 9.27 -15.97 -12.19
CA HIS A 297 8.19 -15.03 -12.55
C HIS A 297 8.66 -13.81 -13.36
N LYS A 298 9.84 -13.87 -13.96
CA LYS A 298 10.47 -12.72 -14.66
C LYS A 298 10.21 -12.64 -16.17
N ASP A 299 9.23 -13.37 -16.68
CA ASP A 299 8.78 -13.26 -18.07
C ASP A 299 7.43 -12.54 -18.15
N SER A 300 7.43 -11.25 -17.81
CA SER A 300 6.40 -10.33 -18.29
C SER A 300 7.09 -9.02 -18.64
N LYS A 301 7.02 -8.72 -19.93
CA LYS A 301 7.82 -7.73 -20.65
C LYS A 301 7.15 -6.36 -20.52
N ASP A 302 7.21 -5.74 -19.34
CA ASP A 302 6.90 -4.32 -19.15
C ASP A 302 7.76 -3.73 -18.02
N ALA A 303 8.93 -3.25 -18.43
CA ALA A 303 9.92 -2.64 -17.57
C ALA A 303 9.68 -1.14 -17.43
N ILE A 304 9.07 -0.71 -16.33
CA ILE A 304 9.39 0.57 -15.68
C ILE A 304 9.37 0.33 -14.16
N LEU A 305 10.37 -0.41 -13.66
CA LEU A 305 10.75 -0.36 -12.26
C LEU A 305 11.44 1.00 -12.04
N SER A 306 10.68 2.03 -11.73
CA SER A 306 11.22 3.22 -11.08
C SER A 306 11.91 2.74 -9.81
N SER A 307 13.24 2.75 -9.83
CA SER A 307 14.09 2.32 -8.74
C SER A 307 13.69 3.05 -7.45
N PRO A 308 13.65 2.39 -6.28
CA PRO A 308 13.32 3.07 -5.04
C PRO A 308 14.30 4.23 -4.84
N LYS A 309 13.79 5.44 -4.59
CA LYS A 309 14.59 6.57 -4.13
C LYS A 309 15.09 6.25 -2.72
N ILE A 310 16.23 5.58 -2.62
CA ILE A 310 16.97 5.44 -1.37
C ILE A 310 17.71 6.76 -1.14
N THR A 311 17.00 7.77 -0.62
CA THR A 311 17.63 8.94 -0.01
C THR A 311 17.97 8.57 1.43
N GLY A 312 19.26 8.32 1.68
CA GLY A 312 19.75 7.86 2.97
C GLY A 312 19.72 8.93 4.06
N SER A 313 19.54 8.49 5.30
CA SER A 313 20.19 9.03 6.49
C SER A 313 20.12 7.95 7.57
N GLY A 314 21.27 7.64 8.19
CA GLY A 314 21.49 6.39 8.90
C GLY A 314 20.82 6.24 10.26
N SER A 315 20.42 5.02 10.59
CA SER A 315 20.59 4.38 11.90
C SER A 315 20.02 2.95 11.84
N GLY A 316 20.86 1.94 12.13
CA GLY A 316 20.45 0.56 12.41
C GLY A 316 19.85 -0.27 11.27
N LYS A 317 20.47 -1.41 10.94
CA LYS A 317 19.73 -2.51 10.31
C LYS A 317 18.77 -3.04 11.38
N PHE A 318 17.56 -2.49 11.50
CA PHE A 318 16.56 -3.00 12.44
C PHE A 318 16.22 -4.42 12.03
N ARG A 319 16.58 -5.42 12.84
CA ARG A 319 16.24 -6.83 12.58
C ARG A 319 14.92 -7.16 13.27
N LEU A 320 14.19 -8.13 12.72
CA LEU A 320 12.87 -8.51 13.25
C LEU A 320 12.96 -8.99 14.70
N PHE A 321 14.08 -9.64 15.05
CA PHE A 321 14.34 -10.16 16.38
C PHE A 321 15.32 -9.30 17.22
N GLU A 322 15.64 -8.06 16.85
CA GLU A 322 16.52 -7.20 17.70
C GLU A 322 15.76 -6.06 18.39
N ASP A 323 14.67 -5.56 17.81
CA ASP A 323 13.91 -4.44 18.35
C ASP A 323 12.78 -4.91 19.28
N GLU A 324 12.66 -4.29 20.46
CA GLU A 324 11.65 -4.66 21.47
C GLU A 324 10.22 -4.53 20.92
N GLY A 325 9.98 -3.54 20.05
CA GLY A 325 8.69 -3.34 19.39
C GLY A 325 8.36 -4.40 18.34
N THR A 326 9.34 -5.14 17.81
CA THR A 326 9.10 -6.14 16.74
C THR A 326 9.23 -7.60 17.20
N ILE A 327 10.00 -7.88 18.26
CA ILE A 327 10.30 -9.26 18.70
C ILE A 327 9.02 -10.07 18.95
N ALA A 328 8.05 -9.50 19.66
CA ALA A 328 6.79 -10.19 19.98
C ALA A 328 6.01 -10.55 18.69
N ALA A 329 5.83 -9.57 17.80
CA ALA A 329 5.15 -9.77 16.52
C ALA A 329 5.89 -10.76 15.61
N ALA A 330 7.23 -10.77 15.62
CA ALA A 330 8.02 -11.70 14.83
C ALA A 330 7.81 -13.15 15.28
N TRP A 331 7.84 -13.41 16.60
CA TRP A 331 7.53 -14.73 17.16
C TRP A 331 6.07 -15.12 16.92
N ASP A 332 5.12 -14.21 17.10
CA ASP A 332 3.70 -14.46 16.86
C ASP A 332 3.43 -14.82 15.40
N CYS A 333 4.08 -14.14 14.46
CA CYS A 333 4.00 -14.44 13.04
C CYS A 333 4.57 -15.83 12.73
N LEU A 334 5.75 -16.17 13.27
CA LEU A 334 6.37 -17.49 13.08
C LEU A 334 5.50 -18.63 13.64
N VAL A 335 5.00 -18.47 14.87
CA VAL A 335 4.09 -19.45 15.49
C VAL A 335 2.81 -19.59 14.68
N SER A 336 2.23 -18.49 14.24
CA SER A 336 0.98 -18.50 13.44
C SER A 336 1.17 -19.17 12.08
N LEU A 337 2.33 -19.00 11.44
CA LEU A 337 2.70 -19.70 10.21
C LEU A 337 2.77 -21.21 10.40
N LEU A 338 3.29 -21.68 11.54
CA LEU A 338 3.61 -23.10 11.75
C LEU A 338 2.47 -23.89 12.39
N LYS A 339 1.65 -23.24 13.23
CA LYS A 339 0.52 -23.86 13.92
C LYS A 339 -0.42 -24.54 12.93
N LYS A 340 -0.77 -25.81 13.16
CA LYS A 340 -1.67 -26.62 12.33
C LYS A 340 -1.35 -26.58 10.83
N ALA A 341 -0.07 -26.52 10.46
CA ALA A 341 0.36 -26.43 9.06
C ALA A 341 1.55 -27.35 8.78
N GLU A 342 1.26 -28.63 8.49
CA GLU A 342 2.27 -29.68 8.28
C GLU A 342 3.33 -29.32 7.23
N ALA A 343 2.92 -28.70 6.11
CA ALA A 343 3.85 -28.24 5.08
C ALA A 343 4.82 -27.17 5.59
N ASN A 344 4.33 -26.20 6.36
CA ASN A 344 5.18 -25.14 6.94
C ASN A 344 6.12 -25.72 8.00
N GLN A 345 5.61 -26.61 8.86
CA GLN A 345 6.43 -27.31 9.86
C GLN A 345 7.52 -28.15 9.21
N SER A 346 7.20 -28.83 8.10
CA SER A 346 8.18 -29.59 7.33
C SER A 346 9.26 -28.68 6.73
N SER A 347 8.89 -27.55 6.11
CA SER A 347 9.85 -26.55 5.62
C SER A 347 10.74 -25.98 6.74
N PHE A 348 10.16 -25.72 7.91
CA PHE A 348 10.90 -25.26 9.09
C PHE A 348 11.93 -26.31 9.56
N ARG A 349 11.53 -27.59 9.64
CA ARG A 349 12.44 -28.70 10.01
C ARG A 349 13.57 -28.87 8.98
N LEU A 350 13.26 -28.83 7.69
CA LEU A 350 14.24 -28.92 6.60
C LEU A 350 15.28 -27.77 6.63
N SER A 351 14.89 -26.62 7.17
CA SER A 351 15.77 -25.46 7.33
C SER A 351 16.54 -25.45 8.65
N ASN A 352 16.61 -26.59 9.36
CA ASN A 352 17.19 -26.72 10.70
C ASN A 352 16.60 -25.75 11.73
N GLY A 353 15.32 -25.39 11.59
CA GLY A 353 14.66 -24.37 12.40
C GLY A 353 14.75 -24.60 13.91
N ALA A 354 14.65 -25.85 14.38
CA ALA A 354 14.78 -26.17 15.79
C ALA A 354 16.16 -25.78 16.35
N THR A 355 17.24 -26.13 15.65
CA THR A 355 18.61 -25.77 16.02
C THR A 355 18.82 -24.26 16.04
N LEU A 356 18.15 -23.52 15.15
CA LEU A 356 18.25 -22.06 15.09
C LEU A 356 17.56 -21.36 16.27
N VAL A 357 16.42 -21.86 16.72
CA VAL A 357 15.63 -21.20 17.79
C VAL A 357 16.04 -21.61 19.20
N LEU A 358 16.63 -22.80 19.39
CA LEU A 358 16.99 -23.32 20.71
C LEU A 358 17.92 -22.39 21.52
N PRO A 359 18.99 -21.78 20.95
CA PRO A 359 19.86 -20.87 21.69
C PRO A 359 19.15 -19.65 22.29
N PHE A 360 18.03 -19.23 21.68
CA PHE A 360 17.25 -18.09 22.15
C PHE A 360 16.48 -18.39 23.45
N LEU A 361 16.40 -19.65 23.91
CA LEU A 361 15.88 -19.98 25.25
C LEU A 361 16.70 -19.34 26.38
N ALA A 362 17.98 -19.06 26.14
CA ALA A 362 18.84 -18.39 27.11
C ALA A 362 18.48 -16.89 27.29
N SER A 363 17.82 -16.27 26.31
CA SER A 363 17.48 -14.85 26.34
C SER A 363 16.10 -14.61 26.93
N ASP A 364 16.01 -13.74 27.95
CA ASP A 364 14.75 -13.42 28.63
C ASP A 364 13.68 -12.85 27.67
N THR A 365 14.10 -12.02 26.71
CA THR A 365 13.20 -11.38 25.74
C THR A 365 12.61 -12.38 24.74
N HIS A 366 13.38 -13.38 24.31
CA HIS A 366 12.95 -14.35 23.29
C HIS A 366 12.34 -15.63 23.87
N ARG A 367 12.68 -15.99 25.12
CA ARG A 367 12.34 -17.29 25.71
C ARG A 367 10.85 -17.64 25.59
N SER A 368 9.96 -16.69 25.87
CA SER A 368 8.51 -16.91 25.78
C SER A 368 8.08 -17.30 24.35
N GLY A 369 8.59 -16.59 23.34
CA GLY A 369 8.31 -16.89 21.93
C GLY A 369 8.81 -18.26 21.50
N VAL A 370 10.04 -18.61 21.89
CA VAL A 370 10.64 -19.92 21.58
C VAL A 370 9.88 -21.06 22.26
N LEU A 371 9.52 -20.93 23.54
CA LEU A 371 8.76 -21.95 24.25
C LEU A 371 7.40 -22.18 23.60
N ARG A 372 6.68 -21.11 23.25
CA ARG A 372 5.39 -21.21 22.53
C ARG A 372 5.54 -21.93 21.18
N LEU A 373 6.60 -21.63 20.43
CA LEU A 373 6.91 -22.29 19.17
C LEU A 373 7.19 -23.78 19.37
N LEU A 374 8.05 -24.15 20.33
CA LEU A 374 8.37 -25.54 20.61
C LEU A 374 7.14 -26.32 21.10
N THR A 375 6.35 -25.75 22.01
CA THR A 375 5.08 -26.35 22.43
C THR A 375 4.17 -26.59 21.23
N CYS A 376 4.01 -25.61 20.35
CA CYS A 376 3.21 -25.75 19.13
C CYS A 376 3.69 -26.94 18.29
N LEU A 377 4.99 -27.01 18.00
CA LEU A 377 5.56 -28.07 17.15
C LEU A 377 5.49 -29.46 17.78
N ILE A 378 5.70 -29.57 19.10
CA ILE A 378 5.67 -30.86 19.82
C ILE A 378 4.23 -31.38 19.95
N THR A 379 3.28 -30.52 20.33
CA THR A 379 1.88 -30.94 20.52
C THR A 379 1.19 -31.35 19.22
N GLU A 380 1.66 -30.85 18.09
CA GLU A 380 1.13 -31.14 16.77
C GLU A 380 1.98 -32.17 16.01
N ASP A 381 2.96 -32.79 16.66
CA ASP A 381 3.76 -33.85 16.06
C ASP A 381 2.97 -35.16 16.04
N ILE A 382 2.27 -35.42 14.93
CA ILE A 382 1.39 -36.57 14.74
C ILE A 382 2.19 -37.89 14.63
N LYS A 383 3.53 -37.85 14.58
CA LYS A 383 4.40 -39.02 14.41
C LYS A 383 4.99 -39.60 15.71
N GLN A 384 4.45 -39.26 16.89
CA GLN A 384 4.87 -39.88 18.15
C GLN A 384 4.32 -41.29 18.34
#